data_AF-A0A7S2C770-F1
#
_entry.id   AF-A0A7S2C770-F1
#
_cell.length_a   1.000
_cell.length_b   1.000
_cell.length_c   1.000
_cell.angle_alpha   90.00
_cell.angle_beta   90.00
_cell.angle_gamma   90.00
#
_symmetry.space_group_name_H-M   'P 1'
#
loop_
_entity.id
_entity.type
_entity.pdbx_description
1 polymer ?
#
loop_
_entity_poly.entity_id
_entity_poly.type
_entity_poly.pdbx_seq_one_letter_code
_entity_poly.pdbx_strand_id
1 'polypeptide(L)'
;QTYSPMITRARLVGGRGHPGLRARRLASSLAYPESVRIVEVGARDGLQNEKSPVSTEQKIELINRLSATGLTSIEATAFVSPKWVPQMADAADVLAAIQRHPSITYSALTPNMKGFDAAVAAGAQEVAVFGAASEAFSQKNTNCSIEEGIERFREVCEAAAAADVPVRGYVSCVVGCPYQGEVPPDAVAMVSEKLLEMGCYEVSLGDTIGVGTPGN
;
A
#
# COMPACT_ATOMS: atom_id res chain seq x y z
N GLN A 1 16.34 2.37 12.79
CA GLN A 1 15.78 3.69 12.39
C GLN A 1 14.95 3.45 11.15
N THR A 2 13.66 3.16 11.34
CA THR A 2 12.68 3.12 10.27
C THR A 2 12.31 4.57 9.97
N TYR A 3 12.59 5.01 8.74
CA TYR A 3 12.21 6.32 8.24
C TYR A 3 10.76 6.24 7.74
N SER A 4 9.95 7.28 8.00
CA SER A 4 8.55 7.40 7.57
C SER A 4 8.25 8.85 7.16
N PRO A 5 7.52 9.04 6.06
CA PRO A 5 6.59 10.14 5.91
C PRO A 5 5.18 9.60 5.70
N MET A 6 4.24 10.32 6.27
CA MET A 6 2.82 10.19 6.00
C MET A 6 2.54 10.33 4.50
N ILE A 7 1.95 9.30 3.89
CA ILE A 7 1.49 9.33 2.50
C ILE A 7 -0.01 9.61 2.49
N THR A 8 -0.40 10.80 2.04
CA THR A 8 -1.76 11.08 1.54
C THR A 8 -1.68 11.18 0.02
N ARG A 9 -2.41 10.36 -0.75
CA ARG A 9 -2.41 10.43 -2.22
C ARG A 9 -3.78 10.22 -2.84
N ALA A 10 -4.04 11.00 -3.89
CA ALA A 10 -5.23 11.02 -4.73
C ALA A 10 -5.02 10.29 -6.06
N ARG A 11 -6.10 9.78 -6.67
CA ARG A 11 -6.11 9.02 -7.93
C ARG A 11 -6.71 9.84 -9.09
N LEU A 12 -6.21 9.64 -10.30
CA LEU A 12 -6.74 10.18 -11.56
C LEU A 12 -7.29 9.03 -12.44
N VAL A 13 -8.43 9.23 -13.11
CA VAL A 13 -9.01 8.28 -14.10
C VAL A 13 -9.43 9.08 -15.35
N GLY A 14 -9.01 8.66 -16.54
CA GLY A 14 -9.30 9.37 -17.81
C GLY A 14 -9.71 8.43 -18.95
N GLY A 15 -10.80 8.77 -19.66
CA GLY A 15 -11.38 8.04 -20.80
C GLY A 15 -10.97 8.54 -22.19
N ARG A 16 -11.25 7.73 -23.23
CA ARG A 16 -10.73 7.82 -24.62
C ARG A 16 -11.52 8.74 -25.56
N GLY A 17 -10.84 9.35 -26.55
CA GLY A 17 -11.44 9.98 -27.76
C GLY A 17 -10.41 10.50 -28.80
N HIS A 18 -10.64 10.23 -30.09
CA HIS A 18 -9.75 10.36 -31.28
C HIS A 18 -9.75 11.77 -31.96
N PRO A 19 -8.96 12.05 -33.05
CA PRO A 19 -8.23 13.31 -33.20
C PRO A 19 -8.75 14.26 -34.30
N GLY A 20 -8.41 15.55 -34.17
CA GLY A 20 -8.49 16.56 -35.23
C GLY A 20 -7.59 17.76 -34.90
N LEU A 21 -6.49 17.94 -35.63
CA LEU A 21 -5.50 18.98 -35.39
C LEU A 21 -6.00 20.38 -35.74
N ARG A 22 -6.12 21.25 -34.73
CA ARG A 22 -5.85 22.69 -34.82
C ARG A 22 -5.07 23.12 -33.58
N ALA A 23 -3.96 23.83 -33.80
CA ALA A 23 -3.10 24.35 -32.74
C ALA A 23 -3.86 25.36 -31.86
N ARG A 24 -4.55 24.85 -30.83
CA ARG A 24 -5.02 25.63 -29.70
C ARG A 24 -3.83 25.85 -28.77
N ARG A 25 -3.53 27.10 -28.41
CA ARG A 25 -2.78 27.41 -27.19
C ARG A 25 -3.48 26.69 -26.04
N LEU A 26 -2.91 25.58 -25.59
CA LEU A 26 -3.33 24.91 -24.37
C LEU A 26 -2.79 25.76 -23.22
N ALA A 27 -3.56 26.77 -22.82
CA ALA A 27 -3.56 27.12 -21.41
C ALA A 27 -4.05 25.86 -20.71
N SER A 28 -3.12 25.09 -20.15
CA SER A 28 -3.40 23.96 -19.29
C SER A 28 -4.17 24.50 -18.09
N SER A 29 -5.50 24.52 -18.18
CA SER A 29 -6.31 24.47 -16.98
C SER A 29 -5.99 23.12 -16.36
N LEU A 30 -5.24 23.10 -15.28
CA LEU A 30 -5.02 21.90 -14.48
C LEU A 30 -6.40 21.32 -14.15
N ALA A 31 -6.79 20.26 -14.85
CA ALA A 31 -8.03 19.57 -14.61
C ALA A 31 -7.79 18.64 -13.42
N TYR A 32 -8.08 19.14 -12.22
CA TYR A 32 -8.09 18.32 -11.01
C TYR A 32 -9.20 17.27 -11.11
N PRO A 33 -9.02 16.09 -10.46
CA PRO A 33 -10.08 15.10 -10.42
C PRO A 33 -11.30 15.65 -9.65
N GLU A 34 -12.49 15.26 -10.06
CA GLU A 34 -13.75 15.63 -9.38
C GLU A 34 -13.88 15.00 -7.98
N SER A 35 -13.13 13.92 -7.72
CA SER A 35 -13.15 13.20 -6.44
C SER A 35 -11.77 12.61 -6.10
N VAL A 36 -11.50 12.46 -4.81
CA VAL A 36 -10.28 11.85 -4.27
C VAL A 36 -10.67 10.72 -3.33
N ARG A 37 -9.99 9.58 -3.43
CA ARG A 37 -10.06 8.49 -2.44
C ARG A 37 -8.88 8.58 -1.50
N ILE A 38 -9.16 8.63 -0.20
CA ILE A 38 -8.16 8.52 0.87
C ILE A 38 -8.09 7.07 1.33
N VAL A 39 -6.88 6.50 1.36
CA VAL A 39 -6.61 5.21 1.99
C VAL A 39 -5.99 5.50 3.34
N GLU A 40 -6.74 5.24 4.42
CA GLU A 40 -6.29 5.45 5.78
C GLU A 40 -5.40 4.29 6.22
N VAL A 41 -4.16 4.60 6.60
CA VAL A 41 -3.13 3.60 6.95
C VAL A 41 -2.66 3.72 8.40
N GLY A 42 -3.26 4.60 9.20
CA GLY A 42 -2.86 4.89 10.56
C GLY A 42 -2.91 3.66 11.47
N ALA A 43 -3.92 2.80 11.33
CA ALA A 43 -4.05 1.57 12.13
C ALA A 43 -2.98 0.51 11.82
N ARG A 44 -2.38 0.55 10.62
CA ARG A 44 -1.30 -0.34 10.20
C ARG A 44 0.04 0.38 10.17
N ASP A 45 0.28 1.18 9.14
CA ASP A 45 1.56 1.86 8.89
C ASP A 45 1.90 2.86 10.00
N GLY A 46 0.90 3.59 10.51
CA GLY A 46 1.09 4.49 11.65
C GLY A 46 1.53 3.71 12.89
N LEU A 47 0.68 2.82 13.39
CA LEU A 47 0.95 2.08 14.63
C LEU A 47 2.18 1.16 14.56
N GLN A 48 2.52 0.62 13.38
CA GLN A 48 3.74 -0.16 13.18
C GLN A 48 5.01 0.65 13.50
N ASN A 49 4.98 1.97 13.30
CA ASN A 49 6.12 2.86 13.54
C ASN A 49 6.10 3.52 14.93
N GLU A 50 5.06 3.28 15.73
CA GLU A 50 4.97 3.79 17.10
C GLU A 50 5.86 3.00 18.06
N LYS A 51 6.57 3.73 18.91
CA LYS A 51 7.47 3.13 19.91
C LYS A 51 6.71 2.50 21.07
N SER A 52 5.59 3.12 21.45
CA SER A 52 4.77 2.67 22.56
C SER A 52 3.83 1.56 22.09
N PRO A 53 3.71 0.44 22.83
CA PRO A 53 2.72 -0.56 22.51
C PRO A 53 1.31 0.03 22.66
N VAL A 54 0.45 -0.29 21.69
CA VAL A 54 -0.98 0.04 21.70
C VAL A 54 -1.75 -1.27 21.86
N SER A 55 -2.67 -1.31 22.82
CA SER A 55 -3.41 -2.55 23.12
C SER A 55 -4.35 -2.93 21.97
N THR A 56 -4.74 -4.19 21.90
CA THR A 56 -5.68 -4.71 20.90
C THR A 56 -7.00 -3.93 20.94
N GLU A 57 -7.52 -3.63 22.14
CA GLU A 57 -8.76 -2.87 22.33
C GLU A 57 -8.64 -1.45 21.78
N GLN A 58 -7.50 -0.80 21.98
CA GLN A 58 -7.25 0.55 21.46
C GLN A 58 -7.15 0.57 19.93
N LYS A 59 -6.58 -0.48 19.32
CA LYS A 59 -6.55 -0.63 17.85
C LYS A 59 -7.95 -0.81 17.27
N ILE A 60 -8.74 -1.68 17.89
CA ILE A 60 -10.13 -1.91 17.50
C ILE A 60 -10.93 -0.60 17.60
N GLU A 61 -10.80 0.11 18.72
CA GLU A 61 -11.47 1.39 18.93
C GLU A 61 -11.04 2.43 17.88
N LEU A 62 -9.75 2.51 17.56
CA LEU A 62 -9.25 3.39 16.50
C LEU A 62 -9.91 3.09 15.16
N ILE A 63 -9.94 1.83 14.73
CA ILE A 63 -10.53 1.42 13.43
C ILE A 63 -12.03 1.69 13.40
N ASN A 64 -12.74 1.42 14.50
CA ASN A 64 -14.18 1.68 14.59
C ASN A 64 -14.48 3.18 14.51
N ARG A 65 -13.66 4.03 15.15
CA ARG A 65 -13.78 5.50 15.02
C ARG A 65 -13.48 5.98 13.61
N LEU A 66 -12.42 5.48 12.98
CA LEU A 66 -12.10 5.80 11.59
C LEU A 66 -13.25 5.39 10.65
N SER A 67 -13.94 4.29 10.95
CA SER A 67 -15.09 3.82 10.18
C SER A 67 -16.30 4.76 10.23
N ALA A 68 -16.36 5.66 11.22
CA ALA A 68 -17.42 6.67 11.35
C ALA A 68 -17.11 8.00 10.63
N THR A 69 -15.98 8.12 9.92
CA THR A 69 -15.53 9.40 9.34
C THR A 69 -15.93 9.62 7.88
N GLY A 70 -16.52 8.62 7.23
CA GLY A 70 -16.82 8.64 5.79
C GLY A 70 -15.68 8.13 4.90
N LEU A 71 -14.60 7.60 5.48
CA LEU A 71 -13.58 6.85 4.76
C LEU A 71 -14.21 5.63 4.05
N THR A 72 -13.66 5.25 2.90
CA THR A 72 -14.08 4.06 2.14
C THR A 72 -13.01 2.96 2.12
N SER A 73 -11.81 3.25 2.61
CA SER A 73 -10.66 2.33 2.58
C SER A 73 -9.82 2.53 3.84
N ILE A 74 -9.70 1.48 4.65
CA ILE A 74 -8.90 1.46 5.87
C ILE A 74 -8.00 0.24 5.84
N GLU A 75 -6.69 0.46 5.91
CA GLU A 75 -5.72 -0.62 6.09
C GLU A 75 -5.63 -0.93 7.60
N ALA A 76 -6.33 -2.00 7.99
CA ALA A 76 -6.64 -2.27 9.38
C ALA A 76 -5.47 -2.88 10.16
N THR A 77 -4.65 -3.72 9.50
CA THR A 77 -3.56 -4.46 10.16
C THR A 77 -2.57 -5.07 9.17
N ALA A 78 -1.58 -5.82 9.67
CA ALA A 78 -0.59 -6.53 8.87
C ALA A 78 -0.35 -7.95 9.40
N PHE A 79 -0.43 -8.95 8.53
CA PHE A 79 -0.08 -10.34 8.84
C PHE A 79 1.40 -10.59 8.56
N VAL A 80 2.24 -9.97 9.39
CA VAL A 80 3.70 -10.02 9.34
C VAL A 80 4.23 -10.84 10.52
N SER A 81 5.55 -11.09 10.55
CA SER A 81 6.14 -11.80 11.68
C SER A 81 6.08 -10.95 12.95
N PRO A 82 5.46 -11.44 14.05
CA PRO A 82 5.41 -10.70 15.32
C PRO A 82 6.79 -10.55 15.96
N LYS A 83 7.78 -11.37 15.55
CA LYS A 83 9.17 -11.21 15.96
C LYS A 83 9.78 -9.92 15.40
N TRP A 84 9.45 -9.58 14.16
CA TRP A 84 10.00 -8.42 13.46
C TRP A 84 9.15 -7.17 13.67
N VAL A 85 7.82 -7.35 13.78
CA VAL A 85 6.87 -6.26 14.01
C VAL A 85 5.92 -6.64 15.16
N PRO A 86 6.36 -6.53 16.42
CA PRO A 86 5.55 -6.86 17.59
C PRO A 86 4.24 -6.07 17.67
N GLN A 87 4.24 -4.84 17.14
CA GLN A 87 3.08 -3.95 17.08
C GLN A 87 1.90 -4.57 16.34
N MET A 88 2.13 -5.52 15.42
CA MET A 88 1.10 -6.16 14.59
C MET A 88 0.82 -7.62 15.00
N ALA A 89 1.28 -8.05 16.18
CA ALA A 89 1.14 -9.45 16.62
C ALA A 89 -0.30 -9.91 16.82
N ASP A 90 -1.22 -8.98 17.06
CA ASP A 90 -2.65 -9.19 17.33
C ASP A 90 -3.53 -8.97 16.08
N ALA A 91 -2.96 -9.06 14.88
CA ALA A 91 -3.65 -8.77 13.62
C ALA A 91 -4.97 -9.54 13.44
N ALA A 92 -4.97 -10.84 13.75
CA ALA A 92 -6.17 -11.68 13.65
C ALA A 92 -7.27 -11.24 14.62
N ASP A 93 -6.90 -10.96 15.88
CA ASP A 93 -7.84 -10.55 16.92
C ASP A 93 -8.45 -9.19 16.61
N VAL A 94 -7.64 -8.24 16.13
CA VAL A 94 -8.12 -6.93 15.67
C VAL A 94 -9.11 -7.10 14.53
N LEU A 95 -8.75 -7.83 13.48
CA LEU A 95 -9.58 -7.92 12.27
C LEU A 95 -10.90 -8.69 12.50
N ALA A 96 -10.91 -9.61 13.47
CA ALA A 96 -12.11 -10.34 13.89
C ALA A 96 -13.05 -9.49 14.77
N ALA A 97 -12.53 -8.53 15.53
CA ALA A 97 -13.28 -7.78 16.52
C ALA A 97 -13.77 -6.39 16.06
N ILE A 98 -13.27 -5.86 14.94
CA ILE A 98 -13.74 -4.57 14.41
C ILE A 98 -15.20 -4.63 13.94
N GLN A 99 -15.89 -3.49 14.08
CA GLN A 99 -17.24 -3.30 13.57
C GLN A 99 -17.19 -2.88 12.11
N ARG A 100 -17.40 -3.85 11.22
CA ARG A 100 -17.29 -3.62 9.77
C ARG A 100 -18.47 -2.81 9.25
N HIS A 101 -18.15 -1.72 8.56
CA HIS A 101 -19.13 -0.96 7.79
C HIS A 101 -19.21 -1.48 6.35
N PRO A 102 -20.41 -1.70 5.77
CA PRO A 102 -20.56 -2.32 4.45
C PRO A 102 -20.00 -1.49 3.29
N SER A 103 -19.79 -0.18 3.49
CA SER A 103 -19.21 0.72 2.47
C SER A 103 -17.69 0.90 2.59
N ILE A 104 -17.03 0.17 3.48
CA ILE A 104 -15.59 0.31 3.74
C ILE A 104 -14.90 -1.00 3.43
N THR A 105 -13.82 -0.90 2.65
CA THR A 105 -12.87 -2.01 2.48
C THR A 105 -11.87 -1.98 3.62
N TYR A 106 -11.82 -3.07 4.40
CA TYR A 106 -10.79 -3.29 5.41
C TYR A 106 -9.70 -4.19 4.84
N SER A 107 -8.55 -3.61 4.54
CA SER A 107 -7.41 -4.32 3.96
C SER A 107 -6.36 -4.71 5.00
N ALA A 108 -5.53 -5.68 4.66
CA ALA A 108 -4.39 -6.09 5.48
C ALA A 108 -3.11 -6.31 4.65
N LEU A 109 -1.96 -5.92 5.20
CA LEU A 109 -0.66 -6.16 4.56
C LEU A 109 -0.24 -7.64 4.71
N THR A 110 0.13 -8.28 3.61
CA THR A 110 0.48 -9.71 3.55
C THR A 110 1.75 -9.94 2.72
N PRO A 111 2.95 -9.99 3.32
CA PRO A 111 4.21 -10.09 2.56
C PRO A 111 4.52 -11.46 1.95
N ASN A 112 3.75 -12.49 2.30
CA ASN A 112 3.99 -13.88 1.89
C ASN A 112 2.72 -14.72 2.04
N MET A 113 2.75 -15.94 1.52
CA MET A 113 1.63 -16.89 1.55
C MET A 113 1.10 -17.17 2.96
N LYS A 114 1.96 -17.34 3.96
CA LYS A 114 1.52 -17.56 5.34
C LYS A 114 0.71 -16.36 5.88
N GLY A 115 1.15 -15.14 5.56
CA GLY A 115 0.43 -13.92 5.92
C GLY A 115 -0.89 -13.79 5.18
N PHE A 116 -0.90 -14.14 3.88
CA PHE A 116 -2.11 -14.17 3.06
C PHE A 116 -3.16 -15.13 3.60
N ASP A 117 -2.80 -16.40 3.84
CA ASP A 117 -3.71 -17.41 4.37
C ASP A 117 -4.34 -16.97 5.70
N ALA A 118 -3.52 -16.39 6.60
CA ALA A 118 -3.98 -15.88 7.88
C ALA A 118 -4.91 -14.67 7.72
N ALA A 119 -4.63 -13.77 6.77
CA ALA A 119 -5.47 -12.60 6.49
C ALA A 119 -6.85 -13.02 5.95
N VAL A 120 -6.88 -13.96 5.01
CA VAL A 120 -8.12 -14.49 4.45
C VAL A 120 -8.92 -15.23 5.53
N ALA A 121 -8.26 -16.06 6.35
CA ALA A 121 -8.91 -16.74 7.47
C ALA A 121 -9.50 -15.76 8.51
N ALA A 122 -8.87 -14.60 8.70
CA ALA A 122 -9.36 -13.52 9.56
C ALA A 122 -10.38 -12.58 8.86
N GLY A 123 -10.73 -12.86 7.60
CA GLY A 123 -11.74 -12.15 6.83
C GLY A 123 -11.27 -10.85 6.19
N ALA A 124 -9.98 -10.68 5.86
CA ALA A 124 -9.52 -9.54 5.07
C ALA A 124 -10.28 -9.47 3.73
N GLN A 125 -10.80 -8.29 3.38
CA GLN A 125 -11.55 -8.07 2.12
C GLN A 125 -10.63 -7.69 0.96
N GLU A 126 -9.43 -7.22 1.27
CA GLU A 126 -8.39 -6.82 0.35
C GLU A 126 -7.05 -7.10 1.04
N VAL A 127 -6.05 -7.48 0.27
CA VAL A 127 -4.69 -7.63 0.78
C VAL A 127 -3.72 -6.71 0.07
N ALA A 128 -2.59 -6.43 0.70
CA ALA A 128 -1.53 -5.64 0.10
C ALA A 128 -0.17 -6.33 0.13
N VAL A 129 0.57 -6.18 -0.97
CA VAL A 129 1.98 -6.60 -1.09
C VAL A 129 2.86 -5.35 -1.22
N PHE A 130 4.14 -5.44 -0.85
CA PHE A 130 5.05 -4.30 -0.89
C PHE A 130 6.38 -4.63 -1.56
N GLY A 131 6.70 -3.91 -2.63
CA GLY A 131 8.01 -3.90 -3.27
C GLY A 131 8.78 -2.61 -2.99
N ALA A 132 10.00 -2.53 -3.51
CA ALA A 132 10.83 -1.33 -3.46
C ALA A 132 11.48 -1.08 -4.82
N ALA A 133 11.68 0.19 -5.17
CA ALA A 133 12.41 0.59 -6.37
C ALA A 133 13.94 0.67 -6.16
N SER A 134 14.43 0.18 -5.01
CA SER A 134 15.85 0.18 -4.64
C SER A 134 16.29 -1.21 -4.19
N GLU A 135 17.31 -1.75 -4.86
CA GLU A 135 17.92 -3.03 -4.49
C GLU A 135 18.53 -2.95 -3.08
N ALA A 136 19.24 -1.87 -2.77
CA ALA A 136 19.82 -1.67 -1.45
C ALA A 136 18.76 -1.62 -0.34
N PHE A 137 17.59 -1.06 -0.63
CA PHE A 137 16.46 -1.05 0.31
C PHE A 137 15.82 -2.43 0.43
N SER A 138 15.57 -3.11 -0.69
CA SER A 138 15.00 -4.47 -0.69
C SER A 138 15.88 -5.43 0.13
N GLN A 139 17.18 -5.46 -0.15
CA GLN A 139 18.12 -6.32 0.57
C GLN A 139 18.14 -6.05 2.09
N LYS A 140 18.04 -4.78 2.51
CA LYS A 140 18.04 -4.46 3.95
C LYS A 140 16.70 -4.72 4.64
N ASN A 141 15.57 -4.58 3.95
CA ASN A 141 14.24 -4.73 4.56
C ASN A 141 13.72 -6.17 4.52
N THR A 142 13.97 -6.88 3.43
CA THR A 142 13.41 -8.22 3.18
C THR A 142 14.48 -9.29 2.95
N ASN A 143 15.77 -8.90 2.93
CA ASN A 143 16.91 -9.81 2.67
C ASN A 143 16.75 -10.57 1.34
N CYS A 144 16.22 -9.89 0.33
CA CYS A 144 16.11 -10.37 -1.04
C CYS A 144 16.24 -9.23 -2.04
N SER A 145 16.54 -9.57 -3.28
CA SER A 145 16.49 -8.66 -4.43
C SER A 145 15.06 -8.26 -4.77
N ILE A 146 14.91 -7.23 -5.60
CA ILE A 146 13.60 -6.82 -6.11
C ILE A 146 12.93 -7.97 -6.87
N GLU A 147 13.68 -8.65 -7.75
CA GLU A 147 13.15 -9.75 -8.58
C GLU A 147 12.66 -10.92 -7.71
N GLU A 148 13.45 -11.33 -6.71
CA GLU A 148 13.04 -12.37 -5.77
C GLU A 148 11.82 -11.96 -4.93
N GLY A 149 11.70 -10.69 -4.58
CA GLY A 149 10.53 -10.15 -3.90
C GLY A 149 9.29 -10.24 -4.78
N ILE A 150 9.39 -9.84 -6.04
CA ILE A 150 8.31 -9.91 -7.03
C ILE A 150 7.85 -11.35 -7.22
N GLU A 151 8.76 -12.31 -7.32
CA GLU A 151 8.38 -13.71 -7.48
C GLU A 151 7.61 -14.26 -6.26
N ARG A 152 7.99 -13.85 -5.04
CA ARG A 152 7.20 -14.18 -3.83
C ARG A 152 5.81 -13.56 -3.85
N PHE A 153 5.66 -12.37 -4.43
CA PHE A 153 4.35 -11.71 -4.55
C PHE A 153 3.49 -12.37 -5.62
N ARG A 154 4.09 -12.99 -6.65
CA ARG A 154 3.35 -13.75 -7.66
C ARG A 154 2.50 -14.85 -7.02
N GLU A 155 3.09 -15.64 -6.13
CA GLU A 155 2.36 -16.70 -5.40
C GLU A 155 1.15 -16.12 -4.63
N VAL A 156 1.35 -14.99 -3.94
CA VAL A 156 0.28 -14.31 -3.20
C VAL A 156 -0.81 -13.78 -4.15
N CYS A 157 -0.43 -13.17 -5.27
CA CYS A 157 -1.38 -12.62 -6.22
C CYS A 157 -2.20 -13.71 -6.91
N GLU A 158 -1.57 -14.84 -7.27
CA GLU A 158 -2.26 -16.01 -7.84
C GLU A 158 -3.25 -16.62 -6.86
N ALA A 159 -2.86 -16.78 -5.59
CA ALA A 159 -3.74 -17.29 -4.55
C ALA A 159 -4.91 -16.32 -4.25
N ALA A 160 -4.62 -15.02 -4.22
CA ALA A 160 -5.63 -13.98 -4.05
C ALA A 160 -6.63 -13.95 -5.19
N ALA A 161 -6.17 -14.07 -6.43
CA ALA A 161 -7.04 -14.18 -7.61
C ALA A 161 -7.92 -15.44 -7.55
N ALA A 162 -7.38 -16.58 -7.12
CA ALA A 162 -8.14 -17.81 -6.95
C ALA A 162 -9.21 -17.71 -5.83
N ALA A 163 -9.00 -16.84 -4.86
CA ALA A 163 -9.90 -16.58 -3.74
C ALA A 163 -10.83 -15.37 -3.94
N ASP A 164 -10.78 -14.70 -5.11
CA ASP A 164 -11.49 -13.45 -5.41
C ASP A 164 -11.20 -12.32 -4.40
N VAL A 165 -9.94 -12.24 -3.94
CA VAL A 165 -9.46 -11.21 -3.01
C VAL A 165 -8.62 -10.18 -3.79
N PRO A 166 -9.03 -8.90 -3.84
CA PRO A 166 -8.25 -7.86 -4.49
C PRO A 166 -6.87 -7.66 -3.83
N VAL A 167 -5.87 -7.40 -4.67
CA VAL A 167 -4.50 -7.12 -4.22
C VAL A 167 -4.10 -5.70 -4.59
N ARG A 168 -3.59 -4.96 -3.59
CA ARG A 168 -2.95 -3.65 -3.78
C ARG A 168 -1.43 -3.78 -3.70
N GLY A 169 -0.72 -3.14 -4.62
CA GLY A 169 0.74 -3.08 -4.60
C GLY A 169 1.24 -1.79 -3.94
N TYR A 170 2.30 -1.86 -3.13
CA TYR A 170 3.07 -0.70 -2.70
C TYR A 170 4.45 -0.72 -3.34
N VAL A 171 4.96 0.44 -3.76
CA VAL A 171 6.36 0.61 -4.17
C VAL A 171 7.01 1.62 -3.24
N SER A 172 8.04 1.18 -2.53
CA SER A 172 8.84 2.02 -1.64
C SER A 172 10.00 2.69 -2.38
N CYS A 173 10.52 3.77 -1.81
CA CYS A 173 11.66 4.54 -2.32
C CYS A 173 11.44 5.12 -3.72
N VAL A 174 10.23 5.62 -4.03
CA VAL A 174 9.92 6.09 -5.39
C VAL A 174 10.60 7.39 -5.78
N VAL A 175 11.14 8.14 -4.82
CA VAL A 175 11.87 9.39 -5.09
C VAL A 175 13.32 9.32 -4.61
N GLY A 176 13.55 8.64 -3.49
CA GLY A 176 14.87 8.48 -2.90
C GLY A 176 14.91 7.30 -1.96
N CYS A 177 16.12 6.80 -1.73
CA CYS A 177 16.41 5.69 -0.85
C CYS A 177 17.50 6.08 0.15
N PRO A 178 17.35 5.73 1.44
CA PRO A 178 18.31 6.09 2.48
C PRO A 178 19.68 5.38 2.33
N TYR A 179 19.81 4.45 1.38
CA TYR A 179 21.01 3.63 1.20
C TYR A 179 21.71 3.87 -0.13
N GLN A 180 20.97 3.97 -1.24
CA GLN A 180 21.53 4.20 -2.58
C GLN A 180 21.43 5.67 -3.02
N GLY A 181 20.69 6.50 -2.28
CA GLY A 181 20.41 7.88 -2.68
C GLY A 181 19.30 7.94 -3.72
N GLU A 182 19.59 8.54 -4.87
CA GLU A 182 18.61 8.78 -5.94
C GLU A 182 18.04 7.47 -6.50
N VAL A 183 16.75 7.48 -6.83
CA VAL A 183 16.06 6.35 -7.47
C VAL A 183 15.54 6.80 -8.83
N PRO A 184 15.99 6.18 -9.94
CA PRO A 184 15.54 6.59 -11.26
C PRO A 184 14.05 6.26 -11.46
N PRO A 185 13.25 7.17 -12.07
CA PRO A 185 11.82 6.91 -12.33
C PRO A 185 11.55 5.63 -13.11
N ASP A 186 12.45 5.23 -14.01
CA ASP A 186 12.32 3.98 -14.78
C ASP A 186 12.33 2.73 -13.89
N ALA A 187 13.08 2.73 -12.78
CA ALA A 187 13.06 1.63 -11.82
C ALA A 187 11.71 1.56 -11.09
N VAL A 188 11.11 2.71 -10.78
CA VAL A 188 9.78 2.79 -10.17
C VAL A 188 8.72 2.29 -11.15
N ALA A 189 8.80 2.71 -12.41
CA ALA A 189 7.90 2.29 -13.48
C ALA A 189 7.96 0.77 -13.68
N MET A 190 9.17 0.20 -13.78
CA MET A 190 9.38 -1.24 -13.95
C MET A 190 8.74 -2.07 -12.81
N VAL A 191 8.97 -1.69 -11.55
CA VAL A 191 8.39 -2.42 -10.42
C VAL A 191 6.87 -2.28 -10.39
N SER A 192 6.36 -1.08 -10.72
CA SER A 192 4.92 -0.82 -10.77
C SER A 192 4.23 -1.61 -11.86
N GLU A 193 4.83 -1.70 -13.04
CA GLU A 193 4.34 -2.50 -14.17
C GLU A 193 4.27 -3.97 -13.80
N LYS A 194 5.34 -4.53 -13.22
CA LYS A 194 5.35 -5.93 -12.75
C LYS A 194 4.24 -6.20 -11.72
N LEU A 195 3.99 -5.30 -10.78
CA LEU A 195 2.89 -5.44 -9.80
C LEU A 195 1.52 -5.47 -10.49
N LEU A 196 1.29 -4.58 -11.46
CA LEU A 196 0.05 -4.54 -12.24
C LEU A 196 -0.12 -5.80 -13.10
N GLU A 197 0.93 -6.27 -13.75
CA GLU A 197 0.94 -7.51 -14.56
C GLU A 197 0.62 -8.75 -13.72
N MET A 198 1.03 -8.78 -12.45
CA MET A 198 0.70 -9.86 -11.51
C MET A 198 -0.76 -9.80 -11.01
N GLY A 199 -1.52 -8.77 -11.38
CA GLY A 199 -2.94 -8.64 -11.01
C GLY A 199 -3.23 -7.68 -9.86
N CYS A 200 -2.27 -6.88 -9.40
CA CYS A 200 -2.58 -5.77 -8.50
C CYS A 200 -3.52 -4.78 -9.22
N TYR A 201 -4.65 -4.44 -8.61
CA TYR A 201 -5.61 -3.52 -9.23
C TYR A 201 -5.18 -2.04 -9.10
N GLU A 202 -4.33 -1.75 -8.12
CA GLU A 202 -3.78 -0.43 -7.84
C GLU A 202 -2.36 -0.55 -7.29
N VAL A 203 -1.49 0.40 -7.68
CA VAL A 203 -0.15 0.57 -7.12
C VAL A 203 -0.04 1.91 -6.40
N SER A 204 0.38 1.87 -5.14
CA SER A 204 0.66 3.03 -4.30
C SER A 204 2.16 3.37 -4.37
N LEU A 205 2.47 4.55 -4.88
CA LEU A 205 3.83 5.05 -4.99
C LEU A 205 4.23 5.81 -3.72
N GLY A 206 5.11 5.20 -2.92
CA GLY A 206 5.52 5.72 -1.61
C GLY A 206 6.87 6.42 -1.64
N ASP A 207 6.87 7.72 -1.33
CA ASP A 207 8.09 8.40 -0.90
C ASP A 207 8.36 7.98 0.55
N THR A 208 9.13 6.91 0.73
CA THR A 208 9.34 6.27 2.04
C THR A 208 10.19 7.08 3.00
N ILE A 209 10.85 8.15 2.56
CA ILE A 209 11.73 8.98 3.40
C ILE A 209 11.44 10.47 3.33
N GLY A 210 10.55 10.90 2.44
CA GLY A 210 9.97 12.26 2.47
C GLY A 210 10.89 13.29 1.85
N VAL A 211 11.77 12.83 0.95
CA VAL A 211 12.76 13.67 0.27
C VAL A 211 12.23 14.23 -1.04
N GLY A 212 11.03 13.80 -1.45
CA GLY A 212 10.44 14.22 -2.70
C GLY A 212 10.04 15.68 -2.73
N THR A 213 10.15 16.27 -3.92
CA THR A 213 9.72 17.63 -4.22
C THR A 213 8.73 17.61 -5.41
N PRO A 214 7.95 18.66 -5.65
CA PRO A 214 6.91 18.67 -6.70
C PRO A 214 7.38 18.42 -8.15
N GLY A 215 8.69 18.40 -8.41
CA GLY A 215 9.24 18.32 -9.77
C GLY A 215 9.21 19.66 -10.50
N ASN A 216 9.80 19.68 -11.71
CA ASN A 216 9.78 20.83 -12.63
C ASN A 216 8.68 20.67 -13.69
#